data_AF-A0A8B7WC39-F1
#
_entry.id   AF-A0A8B7WC39-F1
#
_cell.length_a   1.000
_cell.length_b   1.000
_cell.length_c   1.000
_cell.angle_alpha   90.00
_cell.angle_beta   90.00
_cell.angle_gamma   90.00
#
_symmetry.space_group_name_H-M   'P 1'
#
loop_
_entity.id
_entity.type
_entity.pdbx_description
1 polymer ?
#
loop_
_entity_poly.entity_id
_entity_poly.type
_entity_poly.pdbx_seq_one_letter_code
_entity_poly.pdbx_strand_id
1 'polypeptide(L)'
;MGRWSLVEARKKGKAAGKIRGKPLPLLSFFEAIFSTSHAFRRPINADLTLEGIKCGLSEKRLDLVINWVTQEKLTFSDKAGDVICAYGEQDTYNKAKCLALAQIIYSECDQHKKALLCLCKQGQIQGAMEYIQQFKDFTSDDLMQLITACPQIELIQSLTQERNGKPPYLSFGLTVLHLFSTDMKKVGIELFQELNKGGKDAVEHLVMNDSFCSLEKWQEVANICLQNGFEKISNNILSILRSQSGVAEFEDDTINLMEHVFW
;
A
#
# COMPACT_ATOMS: atom_id res chain seq x y z
N MET A 1 38.70 28.74 24.40
CA MET A 1 37.51 27.86 24.48
C MET A 1 37.46 27.06 23.18
N GLY A 2 37.83 25.77 23.23
CA GLY A 2 38.10 24.98 22.03
C GLY A 2 36.85 24.76 21.18
N ARG A 3 36.92 25.12 19.89
CA ARG A 3 35.86 24.85 18.91
C ARG A 3 35.94 23.35 18.57
N TRP A 4 35.18 22.53 19.29
CA TRP A 4 35.10 21.10 19.03
C TRP A 4 34.51 20.84 17.64
N SER A 5 35.04 19.84 16.95
CA SER A 5 34.38 19.33 15.74
C SER A 5 33.04 18.67 16.12
N LEU A 6 32.05 18.69 15.21
CA LEU A 6 30.75 18.02 15.43
C LEU A 6 30.92 16.53 15.78
N VAL A 7 31.98 15.91 15.24
CA VAL A 7 32.32 14.50 15.49
C VAL A 7 32.77 14.27 16.94
N GLU A 8 33.58 15.16 17.50
CA GLU A 8 34.09 15.05 18.88
C GLU A 8 33.00 15.36 19.91
N ALA A 9 32.19 16.40 19.67
CA ALA A 9 31.06 16.73 20.53
C ALA A 9 30.07 15.55 20.63
N ARG A 10 29.79 14.91 19.49
CA ARG A 10 28.97 13.68 19.44
C ARG A 10 29.61 12.52 20.22
N LYS A 11 30.92 12.25 20.05
CA LYS A 11 31.61 11.16 20.77
C LYS A 11 31.54 11.37 22.29
N LYS A 12 31.71 12.61 22.76
CA LYS A 12 31.58 12.95 24.18
C LYS A 12 30.16 12.80 24.69
N GLY A 13 29.16 13.21 23.92
CA GLY A 13 27.75 13.00 24.25
C GLY A 13 27.38 11.53 24.39
N LYS A 14 27.91 10.66 23.51
CA LYS A 14 27.72 9.19 23.61
C LYS A 14 28.40 8.58 24.84
N ALA A 15 29.54 9.14 25.27
CA ALA A 15 30.27 8.65 26.43
C ALA A 15 29.68 9.12 27.77
N ALA A 16 28.87 10.19 27.77
CA ALA A 16 28.24 10.72 28.97
C ALA A 16 26.97 9.94 29.32
N GLY A 17 26.96 9.29 30.49
CA GLY A 17 25.81 8.54 30.98
C GLY A 17 24.61 9.41 31.40
N LYS A 18 23.46 8.76 31.65
CA LYS A 18 22.22 9.43 32.05
C LYS A 18 22.32 9.99 33.47
N ILE A 19 22.15 11.30 33.62
CA ILE A 19 21.97 11.95 34.93
C ILE A 19 20.47 11.95 35.26
N ARG A 20 20.10 11.50 36.46
CA ARG A 20 18.70 11.37 36.88
C ARG A 20 17.96 12.70 36.74
N GLY A 21 16.84 12.70 36.01
CA GLY A 21 15.99 13.88 35.81
C GLY A 21 16.42 14.84 34.69
N LYS A 22 17.52 14.57 33.97
CA LYS A 22 17.95 15.36 32.81
C LYS A 22 17.91 14.52 31.52
N PRO A 23 17.62 15.13 30.36
CA PRO A 23 17.79 14.47 29.07
C PRO A 23 19.24 14.03 28.88
N LEU A 24 19.49 13.03 28.03
CA LEU A 24 20.87 12.64 27.73
C LEU A 24 21.60 13.87 27.15
N PRO A 25 22.88 14.08 27.50
CA PRO A 25 23.69 15.12 26.87
C PRO A 25 23.70 15.02 25.34
N LEU A 26 23.53 13.80 24.81
CA LEU A 26 23.38 13.54 23.40
C LEU A 26 22.08 14.13 22.80
N LEU A 27 20.95 14.07 23.51
CA LEU A 27 19.70 14.67 23.04
C LEU A 27 19.79 16.20 23.02
N SER A 28 20.35 16.81 24.07
CA SER A 28 20.58 18.27 24.09
C SER A 28 21.51 18.73 22.98
N PHE A 29 22.50 17.91 22.61
CA PHE A 29 23.36 18.16 21.45
C PHE A 29 22.56 18.19 20.14
N PHE A 30 21.71 17.19 19.91
CA PHE A 30 20.88 17.13 18.71
C PHE A 30 19.83 18.24 18.65
N GLU A 31 19.19 18.55 19.79
CA GLU A 31 18.24 19.66 19.89
C GLU A 31 18.91 20.99 19.53
N ALA A 32 20.07 21.29 20.12
CA ALA A 32 20.82 22.51 19.80
C ALA A 32 21.22 22.58 18.32
N ILE A 33 21.69 21.46 17.75
CA ILE A 33 22.13 21.42 16.35
C ILE A 33 20.94 21.57 15.40
N PHE A 34 19.83 20.87 15.62
CA PHE A 34 18.65 20.96 14.76
C PHE A 34 18.00 22.34 14.88
N SER A 35 17.97 22.95 16.07
CA SER A 35 17.49 24.33 16.27
C SER A 35 18.40 25.39 15.62
N THR A 36 19.71 25.16 15.57
CA THR A 36 20.68 26.12 14.98
C THR A 36 20.97 25.90 13.49
N SER A 37 20.40 24.84 12.89
CA SER A 37 20.53 24.52 11.46
C SER A 37 20.24 25.74 10.56
N HIS A 38 19.28 26.58 10.94
CA HIS A 38 18.93 27.84 10.29
C HIS A 38 20.08 28.83 10.10
N ALA A 39 21.03 28.88 11.04
CA ALA A 39 22.12 29.84 11.01
C ALA A 39 23.23 29.44 10.01
N PHE A 40 23.23 28.17 9.60
CA PHE A 40 24.21 27.63 8.68
C PHE A 40 23.53 27.32 7.35
N ARG A 41 23.98 27.92 6.26
CA ARG A 41 23.43 27.75 4.89
C ARG A 41 23.54 26.32 4.32
N ARG A 42 23.72 25.29 5.15
CA ARG A 42 23.86 23.90 4.76
C ARG A 42 22.93 23.03 5.61
N PRO A 43 22.02 22.26 4.99
CA PRO A 43 21.18 21.32 5.71
C PRO A 43 22.04 20.26 6.40
N ILE A 44 21.51 19.74 7.51
CA ILE A 44 22.19 18.70 8.28
C ILE A 44 22.08 17.38 7.52
N ASN A 45 23.21 16.66 7.43
CA ASN A 45 23.27 15.42 6.66
C ASN A 45 22.38 14.30 7.25
N ALA A 46 22.00 13.36 6.37
CA ALA A 46 21.08 12.29 6.71
C ALA A 46 21.53 11.39 7.87
N ASP A 47 22.83 11.13 8.01
CA ASP A 47 23.37 10.31 9.09
C ASP A 47 23.19 10.97 10.46
N LEU A 48 23.45 12.28 10.57
CA LEU A 48 23.24 13.01 11.81
C LEU A 48 21.76 13.15 12.14
N THR A 49 20.92 13.38 11.13
CA THR A 49 19.46 13.39 11.28
C THR A 49 18.96 12.06 11.84
N LEU A 50 19.37 10.94 11.24
CA LEU A 50 18.99 9.59 11.67
C LEU A 50 19.39 9.30 13.12
N GLU A 51 20.62 9.64 13.51
CA GLU A 51 21.08 9.44 14.88
C GLU A 51 20.32 10.32 15.88
N GLY A 52 19.98 11.56 15.48
CA GLY A 52 19.16 12.45 16.28
C GLY A 52 17.75 11.92 16.50
N ILE A 53 17.10 11.43 15.44
CA ILE A 53 15.78 10.78 15.52
C ILE A 53 15.84 9.56 16.45
N LYS A 54 16.81 8.65 16.26
CA LYS A 54 16.99 7.49 17.15
C LYS A 54 17.16 7.92 18.61
N CYS A 55 17.96 8.94 18.86
CA CYS A 55 18.18 9.49 20.20
C CYS A 55 16.86 10.00 20.81
N GLY A 56 16.11 10.84 20.08
CA GLY A 56 14.83 11.39 20.52
C GLY A 56 13.80 10.31 20.84
N LEU A 57 13.67 9.30 19.97
CA LEU A 57 12.76 8.17 20.18
C LEU A 57 13.18 7.30 21.38
N SER A 58 14.48 7.06 21.58
CA SER A 58 14.99 6.30 22.75
C SER A 58 14.67 6.98 24.09
N GLU A 59 14.52 8.31 24.08
CA GLU A 59 14.13 9.11 25.25
C GLU A 59 12.62 9.37 25.31
N LYS A 60 11.82 8.73 24.44
CA LYS A 60 10.36 8.89 24.33
C LYS A 60 9.93 10.33 24.05
N ARG A 61 10.77 11.11 23.37
CA ARG A 61 10.52 12.49 22.96
C ARG A 61 10.03 12.56 21.52
N LEU A 62 8.90 11.90 21.25
CA LEU A 62 8.26 11.94 19.93
C LEU A 62 7.83 13.37 19.56
N ASP A 63 7.50 14.20 20.54
CA ASP A 63 7.22 15.63 20.36
C ASP A 63 8.37 16.38 19.67
N LEU A 64 9.61 16.12 20.08
CA LEU A 64 10.79 16.69 19.44
C LEU A 64 10.98 16.15 18.03
N VAL A 65 10.80 14.85 17.83
CA VAL A 65 10.93 14.22 16.52
C VAL A 65 9.89 14.76 15.54
N ILE A 66 8.63 14.93 15.96
CA ILE A 66 7.58 15.59 15.17
C ILE A 66 8.08 16.97 14.75
N ASN A 67 8.49 17.79 15.71
CA ASN A 67 8.95 19.14 15.44
C ASN A 67 10.15 19.19 14.48
N TRP A 68 11.09 18.25 14.59
CA TRP A 68 12.25 18.18 13.71
C TRP A 68 11.88 17.77 12.28
N VAL A 69 10.98 16.79 12.13
CA VAL A 69 10.56 16.29 10.82
C VAL A 69 9.71 17.33 10.08
N THR A 70 8.75 17.97 10.76
CA THR A 70 7.81 18.90 10.10
C THR A 70 8.42 20.26 9.75
N GLN A 71 9.66 20.52 10.16
CA GLN A 71 10.32 21.80 9.90
C GLN A 71 11.04 21.86 8.54
N GLU A 72 11.10 20.78 7.75
CA GLU A 72 11.67 20.76 6.38
C GLU A 72 13.13 21.27 6.27
N LYS A 73 13.94 21.09 7.32
CA LYS A 73 15.33 21.64 7.41
C LYS A 73 16.42 20.60 7.55
N LEU A 74 16.03 19.33 7.58
CA LEU A 74 16.92 18.21 7.76
C LEU A 74 16.98 17.43 6.46
N THR A 75 18.15 16.95 6.08
CA THR A 75 18.22 15.92 5.05
C THR A 75 17.84 14.60 5.71
N PHE A 76 16.88 13.89 5.13
CA PHE A 76 16.48 12.57 5.61
C PHE A 76 17.11 11.44 4.79
N SER A 77 16.98 10.24 5.34
CA SER A 77 17.20 8.97 4.62
C SER A 77 15.97 8.11 4.82
N ASP A 78 15.75 7.16 3.92
CA ASP A 78 14.70 6.14 4.04
C ASP A 78 14.77 5.40 5.39
N LYS A 79 15.98 5.13 5.89
CA LYS A 79 16.21 4.51 7.21
C LYS A 79 15.62 5.31 8.36
N ALA A 80 15.51 6.64 8.25
CA ALA A 80 14.88 7.45 9.28
C ALA A 80 13.37 7.20 9.34
N GLY A 81 12.72 7.03 8.18
CA GLY A 81 11.33 6.58 8.09
C GLY A 81 11.16 5.18 8.69
N ASP A 82 12.06 4.24 8.38
CA ASP A 82 11.99 2.86 8.88
C ASP A 82 12.05 2.83 10.42
N VAL A 83 12.93 3.63 11.01
CA VAL A 83 13.08 3.77 12.47
C VAL A 83 11.81 4.34 13.12
N ILE A 84 11.19 5.35 12.51
CA ILE A 84 9.94 5.93 13.03
C ILE A 84 8.78 4.92 12.92
N CYS A 85 8.67 4.21 11.80
CA CYS A 85 7.68 3.13 11.64
C CYS A 85 7.85 2.06 12.72
N ALA A 86 9.06 1.55 12.91
CA ALA A 86 9.36 0.53 13.92
C ALA A 86 9.03 1.01 15.36
N TYR A 87 9.26 2.28 15.66
CA TYR A 87 8.85 2.87 16.93
C TYR A 87 7.32 2.90 17.08
N GLY A 88 6.59 3.30 16.05
CA GLY A 88 5.12 3.33 16.06
C GLY A 88 4.45 1.96 16.15
N GLU A 89 5.14 0.89 15.73
CA GLU A 89 4.69 -0.49 15.94
C GLU A 89 4.76 -0.92 17.41
N GLN A 90 5.72 -0.38 18.16
CA GLN A 90 5.86 -0.62 19.60
C GLN A 90 4.96 0.29 20.44
N ASP A 91 4.73 1.53 19.98
CA ASP A 91 3.88 2.54 20.63
C ASP A 91 2.57 2.70 19.86
N THR A 92 1.60 1.82 20.13
CA THR A 92 0.32 1.79 19.43
C THR A 92 -0.48 3.09 19.56
N TYR A 93 -0.32 3.83 20.66
CA TYR A 93 -0.99 5.11 20.88
C TYR A 93 -0.52 6.17 19.89
N ASN A 94 0.77 6.18 19.54
CA ASN A 94 1.34 7.13 18.60
C ASN A 94 1.53 6.57 17.18
N LYS A 95 1.05 5.35 16.90
CA LYS A 95 1.24 4.68 15.60
C LYS A 95 0.84 5.55 14.42
N ALA A 96 -0.34 6.17 14.46
CA ALA A 96 -0.82 7.03 13.37
C ALA A 96 0.11 8.23 13.13
N LYS A 97 0.59 8.89 14.20
CA LYS A 97 1.56 9.99 14.10
C LYS A 97 2.88 9.51 13.51
N CYS A 98 3.36 8.35 13.93
CA CYS A 98 4.60 7.77 13.40
C CYS A 98 4.49 7.46 11.92
N LEU A 99 3.37 6.89 11.47
CA LEU A 99 3.12 6.63 10.04
C LEU A 99 3.07 7.94 9.23
N ALA A 100 2.44 9.00 9.75
CA ALA A 100 2.41 10.30 9.09
C ALA A 100 3.82 10.92 8.96
N LEU A 101 4.65 10.84 10.01
CA LEU A 101 6.04 11.31 9.96
C LEU A 101 6.89 10.49 8.98
N ALA A 102 6.74 9.16 8.99
CA ALA A 102 7.45 8.30 8.07
C ALA A 102 7.06 8.56 6.61
N GLN A 103 5.77 8.81 6.35
CA GLN A 103 5.28 9.22 5.03
C GLN A 103 5.96 10.49 4.51
N ILE A 104 6.12 11.52 5.36
CA ILE A 104 6.82 12.77 5.00
C ILE A 104 8.26 12.44 4.59
N ILE A 105 8.98 11.70 5.45
CA ILE A 105 10.38 11.32 5.19
C ILE A 105 10.52 10.51 3.91
N TYR A 106 9.67 9.51 3.69
CA TYR A 106 9.72 8.69 2.48
C TYR A 106 9.42 9.50 1.22
N SER A 107 8.49 10.45 1.30
CA SER A 107 8.17 11.31 0.17
C SER A 107 9.34 12.23 -0.19
N GLU A 108 10.05 12.78 0.80
CA GLU A 108 11.27 13.58 0.59
C GLU A 108 12.46 12.75 0.09
N CYS A 109 12.47 11.44 0.32
CA CYS A 109 13.52 10.52 -0.14
C CYS A 109 13.15 9.78 -1.44
N ASP A 110 12.11 10.21 -2.15
CA ASP A 110 11.56 9.56 -3.35
C ASP A 110 11.20 8.07 -3.17
N GLN A 111 10.91 7.66 -1.93
CA GLN A 111 10.50 6.30 -1.58
C GLN A 111 8.98 6.15 -1.66
N HIS A 112 8.42 6.39 -2.85
CA HIS A 112 6.97 6.47 -3.07
C HIS A 112 6.20 5.22 -2.64
N LYS A 113 6.77 4.01 -2.81
CA LYS A 113 6.15 2.74 -2.35
C LYS A 113 5.98 2.69 -0.84
N LYS A 114 6.98 3.14 -0.08
CA LYS A 114 6.92 3.20 1.38
C LYS A 114 5.98 4.31 1.86
N ALA A 115 5.98 5.46 1.19
CA ALA A 115 5.04 6.57 1.47
C ALA A 115 3.58 6.13 1.26
N LEU A 116 3.30 5.47 0.14
CA LEU A 116 1.98 4.92 -0.17
C LEU A 116 1.51 3.90 0.87
N LEU A 117 2.39 2.97 1.26
CA LEU A 117 2.09 2.01 2.33
C LEU A 117 1.75 2.71 3.65
N CYS A 118 2.40 3.83 3.98
CA CYS A 118 2.07 4.60 5.17
C CYS A 118 0.68 5.23 5.08
N LEU A 119 0.27 5.76 3.93
CA LEU A 119 -1.09 6.27 3.72
C LEU A 119 -2.15 5.18 3.93
N CYS A 120 -1.94 4.00 3.32
CA CYS A 120 -2.86 2.88 3.48
C CYS A 120 -2.94 2.39 4.94
N LYS A 121 -1.81 2.26 5.63
CA LYS A 121 -1.77 1.87 7.05
C LYS A 121 -2.42 2.91 7.98
N GLN A 122 -2.51 4.17 7.56
CA GLN A 122 -3.26 5.23 8.24
C GLN A 122 -4.77 5.19 7.95
N GLY A 123 -5.24 4.34 7.04
CA GLY A 123 -6.62 4.29 6.57
C GLY A 123 -6.97 5.42 5.60
N GLN A 124 -5.99 6.15 5.07
CA GLN A 124 -6.21 7.25 4.14
C GLN A 124 -6.28 6.74 2.69
N ILE A 125 -7.29 5.91 2.39
CA ILE A 125 -7.41 5.25 1.08
C ILE A 125 -7.61 6.26 -0.05
N GLN A 126 -8.47 7.26 0.14
CA GLN A 126 -8.67 8.31 -0.86
C GLN A 126 -7.36 9.06 -1.18
N GLY A 127 -6.59 9.41 -0.13
CA GLY A 127 -5.28 10.04 -0.30
C GLY A 127 -4.25 9.12 -0.97
N ALA A 128 -4.29 7.81 -0.69
CA ALA A 128 -3.46 6.82 -1.37
C ALA A 128 -3.78 6.75 -2.88
N MET A 129 -5.06 6.79 -3.26
CA MET A 129 -5.46 6.79 -4.67
C MET A 129 -5.03 8.06 -5.41
N GLU A 130 -5.15 9.22 -4.76
CA GLU A 130 -4.63 10.50 -5.28
C GLU A 130 -3.11 10.45 -5.48
N TYR A 131 -2.39 9.85 -4.52
CA TYR A 131 -0.95 9.67 -4.60
C TYR A 131 -0.54 8.76 -5.76
N ILE A 132 -1.21 7.61 -5.95
CA ILE A 132 -0.97 6.71 -7.10
C ILE A 132 -1.22 7.43 -8.43
N GLN A 133 -2.26 8.28 -8.49
CA GLN A 133 -2.56 9.04 -9.69
C GLN A 133 -1.49 10.09 -10.01
N GLN A 134 -0.93 10.72 -8.98
CA GLN A 134 0.11 11.74 -9.12
C GLN A 134 1.45 11.13 -9.57
N PHE A 135 1.84 10.00 -8.98
CA PHE A 135 3.11 9.33 -9.23
C PHE A 135 2.87 8.08 -10.09
N LYS A 136 3.14 8.18 -11.40
CA LYS A 136 2.84 7.11 -12.38
C LYS A 136 3.83 5.93 -12.40
N ASP A 137 4.65 5.80 -11.36
CA ASP A 137 5.74 4.82 -11.32
C ASP A 137 5.35 3.50 -10.63
N PHE A 138 4.07 3.32 -10.29
CA PHE A 138 3.57 2.09 -9.67
C PHE A 138 3.23 1.04 -10.71
N THR A 139 3.90 -0.11 -10.62
CA THR A 139 3.56 -1.29 -11.42
C THR A 139 2.41 -2.07 -10.78
N SER A 140 1.77 -2.96 -11.55
CA SER A 140 0.78 -3.91 -11.01
C SER A 140 1.36 -4.75 -9.86
N ASP A 141 2.61 -5.20 -9.97
CA ASP A 141 3.30 -5.96 -8.91
C ASP A 141 3.45 -5.14 -7.61
N ASP A 142 3.80 -3.86 -7.72
CA ASP A 142 3.90 -2.97 -6.57
C ASP A 142 2.56 -2.82 -5.82
N LEU A 143 1.46 -2.75 -6.57
CA LEU A 143 0.12 -2.64 -5.99
C LEU A 143 -0.35 -3.98 -5.39
N MET A 144 0.05 -5.11 -5.98
CA MET A 144 -0.19 -6.44 -5.41
C MET A 144 0.57 -6.65 -4.09
N GLN A 145 1.82 -6.19 -4.03
CA GLN A 145 2.60 -6.17 -2.78
C GLN A 145 1.96 -5.24 -1.74
N LEU A 146 1.43 -4.09 -2.16
CA LEU A 146 0.70 -3.16 -1.28
C LEU A 146 -0.54 -3.82 -0.66
N ILE A 147 -1.37 -4.49 -1.47
CA ILE A 147 -2.55 -5.23 -0.98
C ILE A 147 -2.12 -6.32 0.01
N THR A 148 -1.02 -7.02 -0.27
CA THR A 148 -0.50 -8.06 0.62
C THR A 148 -0.05 -7.47 1.97
N ALA A 149 0.58 -6.30 1.95
CA ALA A 149 1.03 -5.61 3.16
C ALA A 149 -0.11 -4.89 3.92
N CYS A 150 -1.20 -4.54 3.24
CA CYS A 150 -2.35 -3.81 3.78
C CYS A 150 -3.66 -4.31 3.14
N PRO A 151 -4.16 -5.50 3.53
CA PRO A 151 -5.29 -6.16 2.86
C PRO A 151 -6.64 -5.57 3.30
N GLN A 152 -6.83 -4.28 3.08
CA GLN A 152 -8.07 -3.56 3.38
C GLN A 152 -9.03 -3.65 2.20
N ILE A 153 -10.28 -4.04 2.45
CA ILE A 153 -11.30 -4.21 1.42
C ILE A 153 -11.51 -2.93 0.59
N GLU A 154 -11.56 -1.77 1.25
CA GLU A 154 -11.73 -0.48 0.57
C GLU A 154 -10.56 -0.15 -0.36
N LEU A 155 -9.33 -0.49 0.02
CA LEU A 155 -8.14 -0.33 -0.83
C LEU A 155 -8.25 -1.22 -2.06
N ILE A 156 -8.54 -2.50 -1.86
CA ILE A 156 -8.63 -3.48 -2.95
C ILE A 156 -9.71 -3.05 -3.95
N GLN A 157 -10.90 -2.71 -3.46
CA GLN A 157 -11.99 -2.20 -4.30
C GLN A 157 -11.58 -0.92 -5.05
N SER A 158 -10.85 -0.01 -4.41
CA SER A 158 -10.37 1.22 -5.07
C SER A 158 -9.36 0.95 -6.18
N LEU A 159 -8.60 -0.15 -6.09
CA LEU A 159 -7.63 -0.56 -7.10
C LEU A 159 -8.24 -1.42 -8.21
N THR A 160 -9.30 -2.18 -7.93
CA THR A 160 -9.90 -3.13 -8.87
C THR A 160 -11.19 -2.66 -9.54
N GLN A 161 -11.78 -1.55 -9.09
CA GLN A 161 -13.00 -1.00 -9.68
C GLN A 161 -12.70 0.22 -10.55
N GLU A 162 -13.46 0.37 -11.63
CA GLU A 162 -13.48 1.60 -12.42
C GLU A 162 -14.03 2.76 -11.57
N ARG A 163 -13.37 3.91 -11.61
CA ARG A 163 -13.82 5.13 -10.90
C ARG A 163 -13.64 6.36 -11.78
N ASN A 164 -14.69 7.18 -11.86
CA ASN A 164 -14.69 8.43 -12.63
C ASN A 164 -14.24 8.25 -14.09
N GLY A 165 -14.67 7.15 -14.74
CA GLY A 165 -14.32 6.82 -16.12
C GLY A 165 -12.86 6.40 -16.33
N LYS A 166 -12.12 6.13 -15.24
CA LYS A 166 -10.74 5.63 -15.32
C LYS A 166 -10.72 4.12 -15.11
N PRO A 167 -9.97 3.38 -15.95
CA PRO A 167 -9.84 1.94 -15.80
C PRO A 167 -9.23 1.59 -14.44
N PRO A 168 -9.54 0.40 -13.90
CA PRO A 168 -8.93 -0.07 -12.67
C PRO A 168 -7.42 -0.25 -12.83
N TYR A 169 -6.70 -0.11 -11.72
CA TYR A 169 -5.24 -0.32 -11.67
C TYR A 169 -4.87 -1.80 -11.63
N LEU A 170 -5.77 -2.63 -11.11
CA LEU A 170 -5.60 -4.07 -10.97
C LEU A 170 -6.82 -4.82 -11.49
N SER A 171 -6.60 -6.04 -11.98
CA SER A 171 -7.68 -6.99 -12.26
C SER A 171 -8.31 -7.49 -10.96
N PHE A 172 -9.64 -7.51 -10.92
CA PHE A 172 -10.36 -8.13 -9.81
C PHE A 172 -10.10 -9.64 -9.75
N GLY A 173 -10.21 -10.33 -10.91
CA GLY A 173 -10.03 -11.77 -10.97
C GLY A 173 -8.63 -12.22 -10.53
N LEU A 174 -7.58 -11.56 -11.04
CA LEU A 174 -6.19 -11.83 -10.63
C LEU A 174 -5.94 -11.51 -9.16
N THR A 175 -6.53 -10.43 -8.65
CA THR A 175 -6.40 -10.07 -7.23
C THR A 175 -7.02 -11.12 -6.33
N VAL A 176 -8.21 -11.63 -6.67
CA VAL A 176 -8.86 -12.73 -5.94
C VAL A 176 -7.98 -13.99 -5.97
N LEU A 177 -7.50 -14.39 -7.14
CA LEU A 177 -6.62 -15.58 -7.26
C LEU A 177 -5.37 -15.44 -6.38
N HIS A 178 -4.75 -14.26 -6.35
CA HIS A 178 -3.62 -13.97 -5.48
C HIS A 178 -3.97 -14.07 -4.00
N LEU A 179 -5.07 -13.48 -3.54
CA LEU A 179 -5.48 -13.54 -2.13
C LEU A 179 -5.71 -14.99 -1.67
N PHE A 180 -6.27 -15.83 -2.54
CA PHE A 180 -6.49 -17.24 -2.23
C PHE A 180 -5.21 -18.09 -2.29
N SER A 181 -4.21 -17.69 -3.09
CA SER A 181 -2.91 -18.36 -3.13
C SER A 181 -1.97 -17.95 -1.99
N THR A 182 -2.21 -16.81 -1.34
CA THR A 182 -1.32 -16.19 -0.33
C THR A 182 -1.83 -16.24 1.12
N ASP A 183 -2.61 -17.27 1.48
CA ASP A 183 -3.22 -17.45 2.82
C ASP A 183 -4.12 -16.28 3.30
N MET A 184 -4.54 -15.40 2.38
CA MET A 184 -5.43 -14.27 2.64
C MET A 184 -6.89 -14.57 2.27
N LYS A 185 -7.29 -15.84 2.38
CA LYS A 185 -8.63 -16.32 1.98
C LYS A 185 -9.79 -15.55 2.61
N LYS A 186 -9.64 -15.13 3.88
CA LYS A 186 -10.67 -14.35 4.59
C LYS A 186 -10.98 -13.02 3.89
N VAL A 187 -9.94 -12.33 3.42
CA VAL A 187 -10.06 -11.06 2.69
C VAL A 187 -10.75 -11.30 1.35
N GLY A 188 -10.40 -12.39 0.65
CA GLY A 188 -11.08 -12.82 -0.57
C GLY A 188 -12.57 -13.12 -0.35
N ILE A 189 -12.93 -13.79 0.75
CA ILE A 189 -14.32 -14.05 1.14
C ILE A 189 -15.08 -12.74 1.42
N GLU A 190 -14.48 -11.80 2.15
CA GLU A 190 -15.06 -10.48 2.39
C GLU A 190 -15.30 -9.71 1.09
N LEU A 191 -14.38 -9.78 0.11
CA LEU A 191 -14.60 -9.19 -1.21
C LEU A 191 -15.81 -9.80 -1.93
N PHE A 192 -16.01 -11.11 -1.85
CA PHE A 192 -17.20 -11.75 -2.42
C PHE A 192 -18.48 -11.34 -1.71
N GLN A 193 -18.45 -11.12 -0.39
CA GLN A 193 -19.59 -10.60 0.35
C GLN A 193 -19.95 -9.19 -0.13
N GLU A 194 -18.97 -8.32 -0.32
CA GLU A 194 -19.22 -6.99 -0.88
C GLU A 194 -19.74 -7.06 -2.32
N LEU A 195 -19.17 -7.93 -3.16
CA LEU A 195 -19.64 -8.12 -4.53
C LEU A 195 -21.09 -8.63 -4.58
N ASN A 196 -21.47 -9.53 -3.67
CA ASN A 196 -22.83 -10.06 -3.59
C ASN A 196 -23.88 -8.98 -3.30
N LYS A 197 -23.51 -7.91 -2.58
CA LYS A 197 -24.40 -6.76 -2.32
C LYS A 197 -24.74 -6.01 -3.60
N GLY A 198 -23.82 -5.96 -4.57
CA GLY A 198 -24.00 -5.33 -5.88
C GLY A 198 -24.83 -6.16 -6.87
N GLY A 199 -25.11 -7.43 -6.57
CA GLY A 199 -25.94 -8.30 -7.40
C GLY A 199 -25.28 -8.75 -8.71
N LYS A 200 -26.10 -9.17 -9.68
CA LYS A 200 -25.63 -9.74 -10.96
C LYS A 200 -24.90 -8.69 -11.81
N ASP A 201 -25.43 -7.49 -11.90
CA ASP A 201 -24.89 -6.41 -12.73
C ASP A 201 -23.46 -6.03 -12.31
N ALA A 202 -23.17 -6.05 -11.00
CA ALA A 202 -21.82 -5.82 -10.49
C ALA A 202 -20.83 -6.92 -10.92
N VAL A 203 -21.25 -8.19 -10.91
CA VAL A 203 -20.43 -9.31 -11.38
C VAL A 203 -20.20 -9.20 -12.89
N GLU A 204 -21.24 -8.90 -13.65
CA GLU A 204 -21.17 -8.73 -15.10
C GLU A 204 -20.20 -7.61 -15.48
N HIS A 205 -20.34 -6.44 -14.85
CA HIS A 205 -19.43 -5.32 -15.08
C HIS A 205 -17.97 -5.69 -14.78
N LEU A 206 -17.69 -6.42 -13.69
CA LEU A 206 -16.33 -6.84 -13.36
C LEU A 206 -15.76 -7.81 -14.40
N VAL A 207 -16.52 -8.85 -14.78
CA VAL A 207 -16.03 -9.88 -15.71
C VAL A 207 -15.83 -9.29 -17.11
N MET A 208 -16.74 -8.43 -17.57
CA MET A 208 -16.68 -7.86 -18.93
C MET A 208 -15.57 -6.81 -19.09
N ASN A 209 -15.24 -6.07 -18.03
CA ASN A 209 -14.26 -4.98 -18.09
C ASN A 209 -12.85 -5.37 -17.60
N ASP A 210 -12.68 -6.59 -17.11
CA ASP A 210 -11.38 -7.10 -16.66
C ASP A 210 -10.54 -7.64 -17.83
N SER A 211 -9.94 -6.72 -18.58
CA SER A 211 -9.12 -7.04 -19.75
C SER A 211 -7.80 -7.75 -19.43
N PHE A 212 -7.37 -7.78 -18.17
CA PHE A 212 -6.12 -8.44 -17.77
C PHE A 212 -6.32 -9.91 -17.34
N CYS A 213 -7.56 -10.32 -17.05
CA CYS A 213 -7.88 -11.67 -16.60
C CYS A 213 -8.44 -12.53 -17.73
N SER A 214 -7.80 -13.67 -18.01
CA SER A 214 -8.27 -14.58 -19.05
C SER A 214 -9.53 -15.33 -18.65
N LEU A 215 -10.20 -15.94 -19.64
CA LEU A 215 -11.40 -16.74 -19.42
C LEU A 215 -11.12 -17.92 -18.48
N GLU A 216 -9.98 -18.59 -18.63
CA GLU A 216 -9.57 -19.72 -17.78
C GLU A 216 -9.39 -19.26 -16.32
N LYS A 217 -8.77 -18.09 -16.11
CA LYS A 217 -8.59 -17.54 -14.77
C LYS A 217 -9.90 -17.11 -14.13
N TRP A 218 -10.85 -16.58 -14.91
CA TRP A 218 -12.20 -16.32 -14.42
C TRP A 218 -12.97 -17.60 -14.07
N GLN A 219 -12.74 -18.71 -14.79
CA GLN A 219 -13.27 -20.02 -14.39
C GLN A 219 -12.69 -20.48 -13.06
N GLU A 220 -11.39 -20.28 -12.82
CA GLU A 220 -10.77 -20.54 -11.52
C GLU A 220 -11.42 -19.71 -10.40
N VAL A 221 -11.68 -18.41 -10.65
CA VAL A 221 -12.41 -17.55 -9.69
C VAL A 221 -13.81 -18.08 -9.42
N ALA A 222 -14.55 -18.52 -10.44
CA ALA A 222 -15.87 -19.13 -10.25
C ALA A 222 -15.80 -20.40 -9.37
N ASN A 223 -14.81 -21.26 -9.61
CA ASN A 223 -14.58 -22.45 -8.78
C ASN A 223 -14.28 -22.09 -7.33
N ILE A 224 -13.47 -21.05 -7.10
CA ILE A 224 -13.20 -20.53 -5.74
C ILE A 224 -14.49 -20.02 -5.09
N CYS A 225 -15.32 -19.26 -5.81
CA CYS A 225 -16.63 -18.81 -5.30
C CYS A 225 -17.49 -20.00 -4.86
N LEU A 226 -17.60 -21.02 -5.72
CA LEU A 226 -18.38 -22.24 -5.43
C LEU A 226 -17.86 -22.97 -4.19
N GLN A 227 -16.55 -23.18 -4.09
CA GLN A 227 -15.91 -23.86 -2.95
C GLN A 227 -16.12 -23.12 -1.61
N ASN A 228 -16.39 -21.81 -1.66
CA ASN A 228 -16.60 -20.98 -0.47
C ASN A 228 -18.09 -20.62 -0.26
N GLY A 229 -19.02 -21.30 -0.94
CA GLY A 229 -20.47 -21.13 -0.74
C GLY A 229 -21.10 -19.94 -1.47
N PHE A 230 -20.37 -19.30 -2.40
CA PHE A 230 -20.87 -18.20 -3.23
C PHE A 230 -21.40 -18.70 -4.58
N GLU A 231 -22.31 -19.68 -4.54
CA GLU A 231 -22.88 -20.34 -5.73
C GLU A 231 -23.48 -19.34 -6.73
N LYS A 232 -24.20 -18.33 -6.23
CA LYS A 232 -24.82 -17.29 -7.07
C LYS A 232 -23.78 -16.51 -7.87
N ILE A 233 -22.66 -16.12 -7.24
CA ILE A 233 -21.58 -15.40 -7.93
C ILE A 233 -20.91 -16.32 -8.94
N SER A 234 -20.61 -17.57 -8.55
CA SER A 234 -20.03 -18.58 -9.45
C SER A 234 -20.88 -18.77 -10.71
N ASN A 235 -22.19 -18.99 -10.55
CA ASN A 235 -23.11 -19.20 -11.65
C ASN A 235 -23.21 -17.98 -12.57
N ASN A 236 -23.21 -16.77 -12.00
CA ASN A 236 -23.18 -15.53 -12.78
C ASN A 236 -21.92 -15.44 -13.64
N ILE A 237 -20.73 -15.65 -13.05
CA ILE A 237 -19.45 -15.63 -13.78
C ILE A 237 -19.50 -16.65 -14.92
N LEU A 238 -19.85 -17.91 -14.65
CA LEU A 238 -19.89 -18.96 -15.66
C LEU A 238 -20.89 -18.65 -16.79
N SER A 239 -22.06 -18.09 -16.46
CA SER A 239 -23.04 -17.65 -17.46
C SER A 239 -22.48 -16.59 -18.41
N ILE A 240 -21.75 -15.60 -17.87
CA ILE A 240 -21.13 -14.52 -18.65
C ILE A 240 -20.05 -15.10 -19.57
N LEU A 241 -19.16 -15.95 -19.05
CA LEU A 241 -18.10 -16.59 -19.85
C LEU A 241 -18.67 -17.44 -21.00
N ARG A 242 -19.79 -18.15 -20.77
CA ARG A 242 -20.49 -18.91 -21.82
C ARG A 242 -21.04 -18.01 -22.92
N SER A 243 -21.63 -16.86 -22.57
CA SER A 243 -22.11 -15.91 -23.57
C SER A 243 -20.99 -15.27 -24.40
N GLN A 244 -19.78 -15.14 -23.84
CA GLN A 244 -18.61 -14.63 -24.55
C GLN A 244 -17.99 -15.65 -25.51
N SER A 245 -18.11 -16.95 -25.22
CA SER A 245 -17.45 -18.02 -25.97
C SER A 245 -18.21 -18.46 -27.23
N GLY A 246 -19.39 -17.90 -27.52
CA GLY A 246 -20.05 -18.03 -28.82
C GLY A 246 -20.26 -19.47 -29.28
N VAL A 247 -20.47 -20.43 -28.37
CA VAL A 247 -20.87 -21.78 -28.76
C VAL A 247 -22.37 -21.73 -29.00
N ALA A 248 -22.75 -21.67 -30.27
CA ALA A 248 -24.07 -22.10 -30.70
C ALA A 248 -24.31 -23.48 -30.11
N GLU A 249 -25.33 -23.62 -29.25
CA GLU A 249 -25.96 -24.91 -29.04
C GLU A 249 -26.48 -25.34 -30.41
N PHE A 250 -25.76 -26.24 -31.09
CA PHE A 250 -26.36 -27.00 -32.17
C PHE A 250 -27.37 -27.93 -31.50
N GLU A 251 -28.64 -27.51 -31.48
CA GLU A 251 -29.74 -28.45 -31.41
C GLU A 251 -29.57 -29.40 -32.61
N ASP A 252 -29.32 -30.67 -32.28
CA ASP A 252 -29.26 -31.80 -33.21
C ASP A 252 -30.66 -32.06 -33.78
N ASP A 253 -31.12 -31.19 -34.67
CA ASP A 253 -32.34 -31.40 -35.45
C ASP A 253 -31.96 -31.56 -36.93
N THR A 254 -31.65 -32.81 -37.26
CA THR A 254 -31.89 -33.48 -38.55
C THR A 254 -31.97 -32.58 -39.80
N ILE A 255 -30.81 -32.27 -40.40
CA ILE A 255 -30.76 -31.68 -41.74
C ILE A 255 -30.86 -32.81 -42.78
N ASN A 256 -32.03 -32.91 -43.39
CA ASN A 256 -32.33 -33.79 -44.52
C ASN A 256 -31.58 -33.29 -45.78
N LEU A 257 -30.51 -34.00 -46.17
CA LEU A 257 -29.81 -33.75 -47.44
C LEU A 257 -30.67 -34.24 -48.61
N MET A 258 -31.32 -33.33 -49.33
CA MET A 258 -31.76 -33.60 -50.70
C MET A 258 -30.67 -33.20 -51.68
N GLU A 259 -30.16 -34.19 -52.41
CA GLU A 259 -29.29 -34.02 -53.57
C GLU A 259 -30.04 -33.29 -54.69
N HIS A 260 -29.52 -32.15 -55.13
CA HIS A 260 -29.84 -31.60 -56.44
C HIS A 260 -28.71 -31.92 -57.41
N VAL A 261 -28.95 -32.95 -58.23
CA VAL A 261 -28.20 -33.27 -59.44
C VAL A 261 -28.46 -32.17 -60.47
N PHE A 262 -27.41 -31.48 -60.90
CA PHE A 262 -27.48 -30.57 -62.05
C PHE A 262 -27.06 -31.31 -63.33
N TRP A 263 -27.92 -31.25 -64.34
CA TRP A 263 -27.59 -31.43 -65.76
C TRP A 263 -27.17 -30.09 -66.37
#